data_AF-A0A0B6Y300-F1
#
_entry.id   AF-A0A0B6Y300-F1
#
_cell.length_a   1.000
_cell.length_b   1.000
_cell.length_c   1.000
_cell.angle_alpha   90.00
_cell.angle_beta   90.00
_cell.angle_gamma   90.00
#
_symmetry.space_group_name_H-M   'P 1'
#
loop_
_entity.id
_entity.type
_entity.pdbx_description
1 polymer ?
#
loop_
_entity_poly.entity_id
_entity_poly.type
_entity_poly.pdbx_seq_one_letter_code
_entity_poly.pdbx_strand_id
1 'polypeptide(L)'
;VFGNGTSINVFPDGYYMLHHKDGGRIEIETEGTMTYFPQRSRFFEHIMPERELQYVLNHNADVIIETVDPNGNIFNVHSNG
;
A
#
# COMPACT_ATOMS: atom_id res chain seq x y z
N VAL A 1 -2.79 11.05 -15.93
CA VAL A 1 -2.31 9.76 -16.51
C VAL A 1 -0.98 10.02 -17.19
N PHE A 2 0.03 9.21 -16.90
CA PHE A 2 1.36 9.29 -17.49
C PHE A 2 1.44 8.48 -18.79
N GLY A 3 2.39 8.81 -19.67
CA GLY A 3 2.56 8.14 -20.97
C GLY A 3 2.94 6.66 -20.90
N ASN A 4 3.27 6.13 -19.72
CA ASN A 4 3.53 4.71 -19.49
C ASN A 4 2.31 3.94 -18.97
N GLY A 5 1.13 4.58 -18.83
CA GLY A 5 -0.08 3.92 -18.31
C GLY A 5 -0.24 3.96 -16.79
N THR A 6 0.75 4.46 -16.05
CA THR A 6 0.58 4.81 -14.63
C THR A 6 -0.34 6.03 -14.51
N SER A 7 -1.14 6.12 -13.45
CA SER A 7 -1.99 7.29 -13.19
C SER A 7 -1.93 7.73 -11.74
N ILE A 8 -2.18 9.02 -11.50
CA ILE A 8 -2.43 9.55 -10.17
C ILE A 8 -3.80 10.23 -10.18
N ASN A 9 -4.61 9.92 -9.19
CA ASN A 9 -5.81 10.64 -8.83
C ASN A 9 -5.48 11.52 -7.63
N VAL A 10 -5.80 12.81 -7.74
CA VAL A 10 -5.56 13.81 -6.70
C VAL A 10 -6.89 14.41 -6.31
N PHE A 11 -7.20 14.39 -5.02
CA PHE A 11 -8.41 14.97 -4.47
C PHE A 11 -8.06 16.22 -3.66
N PRO A 12 -8.85 17.31 -3.75
CA PRO A 12 -8.54 18.56 -3.06
C PRO A 12 -8.50 18.48 -1.53
N ASP A 13 -9.04 17.41 -0.95
CA ASP A 13 -9.03 17.12 0.49
C ASP A 13 -7.70 16.54 0.98
N GLY A 14 -6.74 16.31 0.08
CA GLY A 14 -5.43 15.74 0.41
C GLY A 14 -5.36 14.22 0.25
N TYR A 15 -6.38 13.57 -0.30
CA TYR A 15 -6.31 12.16 -0.70
C TYR A 15 -5.60 12.01 -2.06
N TYR A 16 -4.68 11.05 -2.15
CA TYR A 16 -3.96 10.74 -3.39
C TYR A 16 -4.00 9.23 -3.65
N MET A 17 -4.22 8.84 -4.91
CA MET A 17 -4.06 7.44 -5.34
C MET A 17 -3.14 7.36 -6.54
N LEU A 18 -2.09 6.55 -6.45
CA LEU A 18 -1.22 6.20 -7.56
C LEU A 18 -1.50 4.76 -8.00
N HIS A 19 -1.80 4.57 -9.28
CA HIS A 19 -1.99 3.25 -9.90
C HIS A 19 -0.85 2.97 -10.86
N HIS A 20 -0.14 1.87 -10.64
CA HIS A 20 0.91 1.44 -11.56
C HIS A 20 0.30 0.64 -12.74
N LYS A 21 0.88 0.81 -13.94
CA LYS A 21 0.36 0.20 -15.17
C LYS A 21 0.24 -1.34 -15.12
N ASP A 22 1.13 -1.99 -14.36
CA ASP A 22 1.20 -3.45 -14.25
C ASP A 22 0.37 -3.99 -13.08
N GLY A 23 -0.35 -3.12 -12.37
CA GLY A 23 -1.02 -3.43 -11.12
C GLY A 23 -0.21 -2.99 -9.89
N GLY A 24 -0.84 -3.09 -8.73
CA GLY A 24 -0.39 -2.43 -7.52
C GLY A 24 -0.78 -0.95 -7.48
N ARG A 25 -0.91 -0.42 -6.26
CA ARG A 25 -1.31 0.98 -6.03
C ARG A 25 -0.74 1.51 -4.73
N ILE A 26 -0.63 2.82 -4.63
CA ILE A 26 -0.36 3.53 -3.38
C ILE A 26 -1.56 4.43 -3.12
N GLU A 27 -2.06 4.39 -1.90
CA GLU A 27 -3.07 5.32 -1.40
C GLU A 27 -2.45 6.15 -0.29
N ILE A 28 -2.64 7.47 -0.33
CA ILE A 28 -2.23 8.39 0.71
C ILE A 28 -3.49 9.07 1.21
N GLU A 29 -3.83 8.77 2.46
CA GLU A 29 -4.99 9.33 3.16
C GLU A 29 -4.75 10.79 3.57
N THR A 30 -5.83 11.49 3.91
CA THR A 30 -5.82 12.93 4.18
C THR A 30 -4.90 13.33 5.34
N GLU A 31 -4.68 12.42 6.28
CA GLU A 31 -3.82 12.56 7.45
C GLU A 31 -2.36 12.12 7.19
N GLY A 32 -2.06 11.66 5.97
CA GLY A 32 -0.73 11.28 5.53
C GLY A 32 -0.36 9.82 5.73
N THR A 33 -1.30 8.98 6.20
CA THR A 33 -1.14 7.53 6.20
C THR A 33 -1.00 7.04 4.76
N MET A 34 0.04 6.26 4.46
CA MET A 34 0.26 5.70 3.13
C MET A 34 0.08 4.19 3.17
N THR A 35 -0.81 3.67 2.32
CA THR A 35 -0.95 2.23 2.12
C THR A 35 -0.44 1.83 0.75
N TYR A 36 0.56 0.95 0.71
CA TYR A 36 1.08 0.35 -0.51
C TYR A 36 0.53 -1.05 -0.71
N PHE A 37 -0.10 -1.25 -1.87
CA PHE A 37 -0.55 -2.55 -2.36
C PHE A 37 0.38 -2.96 -3.50
N PRO A 38 1.26 -3.97 -3.31
CA PRO A 38 2.12 -4.44 -4.37
C PRO A 38 1.30 -5.07 -5.49
N GLN A 39 1.89 -5.10 -6.68
CA GLN A 39 1.37 -5.94 -7.76
C GLN A 39 1.25 -7.38 -7.25
N ARG A 40 0.05 -7.97 -7.34
CA ARG A 40 -0.14 -9.38 -7.02
C ARG A 40 0.71 -10.22 -7.96
N SER A 41 1.60 -11.04 -7.40
CA SER A 41 2.26 -12.07 -8.18
C SER A 41 1.24 -13.15 -8.53
N ARG A 42 1.22 -13.56 -9.80
CA ARG A 42 0.34 -14.64 -10.32
C ARG A 42 0.44 -15.94 -9.52
N PHE A 43 1.58 -16.16 -8.87
CA PHE A 43 1.81 -17.31 -7.98
C PHE A 43 0.96 -17.22 -6.71
N PHE A 44 0.83 -16.02 -6.12
CA PHE A 44 0.06 -15.80 -4.91
C PHE A 44 -1.45 -15.67 -5.17
N GLU A 45 -1.87 -15.26 -6.38
CA GLU A 45 -3.29 -15.20 -6.77
C GLU A 45 -4.02 -16.55 -6.66
N HIS A 46 -3.32 -17.65 -6.98
CA HIS A 46 -3.90 -19.00 -6.94
C HIS A 46 -3.93 -19.59 -5.52
N ILE A 47 -3.06 -19.11 -4.63
CA ILE A 47 -2.88 -19.69 -3.29
C ILE A 47 -3.70 -18.90 -2.26
N MET A 48 -3.83 -17.58 -2.45
CA MET A 48 -4.44 -16.66 -1.49
C MET A 48 -5.29 -15.59 -2.23
N PRO A 49 -6.42 -15.98 -2.86
CA PRO A 49 -7.21 -15.05 -3.68
C PRO A 49 -7.85 -13.92 -2.86
N GLU A 50 -8.14 -14.15 -1.58
CA GLU A 50 -8.97 -13.27 -0.75
C GLU A 50 -8.20 -12.19 0.03
N ARG A 51 -6.87 -12.26 0.13
CA ARG A 51 -6.08 -11.26 0.88
C ARG A 51 -5.16 -10.47 -0.02
N GLU A 52 -5.42 -9.16 -0.10
CA GLU A 52 -4.49 -8.23 -0.70
C GLU A 52 -3.33 -7.98 0.29
N LEU A 53 -2.10 -8.20 -0.16
CA LEU A 53 -0.93 -7.78 0.61
C LEU A 53 -0.97 -6.26 0.70
N GLN A 54 -0.72 -5.72 1.89
CA GLN A 54 -0.66 -4.29 2.12
C GLN A 54 0.48 -3.94 3.08
N TYR A 55 1.11 -2.81 2.83
CA TYR A 55 2.09 -2.19 3.71
C TYR A 55 1.57 -0.82 4.11
N VAL A 56 1.27 -0.64 5.38
CA VAL A 56 0.76 0.62 5.93
C VAL A 56 1.94 1.37 6.53
N LEU A 57 2.13 2.61 6.10
CA LEU A 57 3.16 3.53 6.56
C LEU A 57 2.50 4.72 7.24
N ASN A 58 2.82 4.96 8.51
CA ASN A 58 2.36 6.13 9.25
C ASN A 58 3.54 6.76 10.02
N HIS A 59 4.05 7.88 9.52
CA HIS A 59 5.21 8.55 10.11
C HIS A 59 4.94 9.19 11.49
N ASN A 60 3.67 9.34 11.88
CA ASN A 60 3.26 9.96 13.14
C ASN A 60 2.84 8.93 14.20
N ALA A 61 2.97 7.64 13.92
CA ALA A 61 2.60 6.55 14.82
C ALA A 61 3.81 5.87 15.46
N ASP A 62 3.61 5.24 16.61
CA ASP A 62 4.63 4.44 17.30
C ASP A 62 5.09 3.23 16.46
N VAL A 63 4.18 2.68 15.65
CA VAL A 63 4.46 1.72 14.59
C VAL A 63 4.47 2.48 13.27
N ILE A 64 5.64 2.60 12.65
CA ILE A 64 5.80 3.37 11.42
C ILE A 64 5.43 2.54 10.21
N ILE A 65 5.74 1.24 10.21
CA ILE A 65 5.31 0.33 9.16
C ILE A 65 4.64 -0.88 9.78
N GLU A 66 3.49 -1.27 9.24
CA GLU A 66 2.81 -2.53 9.56
C GLU A 66 2.49 -3.29 8.27
N THR A 67 2.69 -4.61 8.31
CA THR A 67 2.22 -5.51 7.25
C THR A 67 1.81 -6.86 7.84
N VAL A 68 0.87 -7.52 7.16
CA VAL A 68 0.36 -8.83 7.56
C VAL A 68 0.60 -9.80 6.41
N ASP A 69 1.29 -10.89 6.69
CA ASP A 69 1.52 -11.93 5.70
C ASP A 69 0.24 -12.75 5.45
N PRO A 70 0.22 -13.59 4.40
CA PRO A 70 -0.95 -14.39 4.09
C PRO A 70 -1.35 -15.39 5.20
N ASN A 71 -0.41 -15.78 6.07
CA ASN A 71 -0.67 -16.66 7.22
C ASN A 71 -1.21 -15.89 8.45
N GLY A 72 -1.30 -14.56 8.38
CA GLY A 72 -1.74 -13.70 9.48
C GLY A 72 -0.62 -13.27 10.43
N ASN A 73 0.65 -13.49 10.10
CA ASN A 73 1.76 -12.98 10.88
C ASN A 73 1.88 -11.46 10.67
N ILE A 74 2.03 -10.72 11.77
CA ILE A 74 2.14 -9.25 11.76
C ILE A 74 3.62 -8.87 11.89
N PHE A 75 4.08 -7.97 11.02
CA PHE A 75 5.44 -7.45 11.03
C PHE A 75 5.40 -5.93 11.19
N ASN A 76 6.02 -5.44 12.27
CA ASN A 76 6.01 -4.03 12.64
C ASN A 76 7.41 -3.44 12.65
N VAL A 77 7.52 -2.20 12.17
CA VAL A 77 8.73 -1.38 12.28
C VAL A 77 8.42 -0.19 13.18
N HIS A 78 9.26 0.02 14.18
CA HIS A 78 9.20 1.14 15.11
C HIS A 78 10.38 2.09 14.82
N SER A 79 10.20 3.39 15.03
CA SER A 79 11.35 4.31 15.16
C SER A 79 11.87 4.27 16.58
N ASN A 80 13.19 4.17 16.73
CA ASN A 80 13.88 4.25 18.01
C ASN A 80 14.55 5.60 18.28
N GLY A 81 14.35 6.60 17.39
CA GLY A 81 15.01 7.90 17.46
C GLY A 81 16.36 7.93 16.76
#